data_AF-A0A529Y197-F1
#
_entry.id   AF-A0A529Y197-F1
#
_cell.length_a   1.000
_cell.length_b   1.000
_cell.length_c   1.000
_cell.angle_alpha   90.00
_cell.angle_beta   90.00
_cell.angle_gamma   90.00
#
_symmetry.space_group_name_H-M   'P 1'
#
loop_
_entity.id
_entity.type
_entity.pdbx_description
1 polymer ?
#
loop_
_entity_poly.entity_id
_entity_poly.type
_entity_poly.pdbx_seq_one_letter_code
_entity_poly.pdbx_strand_id
1 'polypeptide(L)'
;ALKRACHDQRIHNKLAPEGKLARSIFDAVEQARVEAIGSRAMQGVADNIGSMLEDKYTKANLVDVRDKADAPLEEAIALIVREKLTGRAIPKSAERLVDLWRPWVEEKASGDMDGLSAKLEDQQAFARVVRDMLVSMEMAEELGDDQETDDSEENEENEQQGEEQSEEGGEEDSGSEQSQSEDAEASSDEEESAETEATDATSDDLSDEDDSDAETPGEAKRNDNPFLNLPKEIDYKVFTTAFDETVGAEDLCEEEELDRLRAFLDKQLAN
;
A
#
# COMPACT_ATOMS: atom_id res chain seq x y z
N ALA A 1 -2.09 1.35 -2.94
CA ALA A 1 -2.13 1.28 -4.41
C ALA A 1 -0.88 0.61 -4.98
N LEU A 2 0.25 1.32 -5.12
CA LEU A 2 1.49 0.90 -5.81
C LEU A 2 1.84 -0.60 -5.76
N LYS A 3 1.98 -1.21 -4.57
CA LYS A 3 2.34 -2.64 -4.44
C LYS A 3 1.36 -3.60 -5.14
N ARG A 4 0.07 -3.27 -5.27
CA ARG A 4 -0.89 -4.10 -6.05
C ARG A 4 -0.76 -3.92 -7.57
N ALA A 5 -0.10 -2.86 -8.04
CA ALA A 5 0.06 -2.55 -9.46
C ALA A 5 1.45 -2.91 -10.01
N CYS A 6 2.48 -2.87 -9.15
CA CYS A 6 3.88 -3.02 -9.56
C CYS A 6 4.52 -4.36 -9.18
N HIS A 7 3.85 -5.22 -8.40
CA HIS A 7 4.43 -6.43 -7.79
C HIS A 7 3.46 -7.62 -7.86
N ASP A 8 3.89 -8.69 -8.54
CA ASP A 8 3.28 -10.02 -8.51
C ASP A 8 3.88 -10.84 -7.35
N GLN A 9 3.01 -11.25 -6.43
CA GLN A 9 3.36 -12.06 -5.27
C GLN A 9 3.85 -13.47 -5.66
N ARG A 10 3.45 -14.02 -6.82
CA ARG A 10 3.88 -15.33 -7.31
C ARG A 10 5.34 -15.32 -7.75
N ILE A 11 5.72 -14.32 -8.55
CA ILE A 11 7.10 -14.10 -8.99
C ILE A 11 7.99 -13.88 -7.77
N HIS A 12 7.54 -13.06 -6.83
CA HIS A 12 8.23 -12.83 -5.56
C HIS A 12 8.43 -14.13 -4.77
N ASN A 13 7.37 -14.90 -4.56
CA ASN A 13 7.43 -16.14 -3.78
C ASN A 13 8.27 -17.24 -4.45
N LYS A 14 8.34 -17.29 -5.79
CA LYS A 14 9.20 -18.25 -6.52
C LYS A 14 10.69 -17.88 -6.44
N LEU A 15 11.02 -16.59 -6.40
CA LEU A 15 12.42 -16.13 -6.46
C LEU A 15 13.02 -15.74 -5.10
N ALA A 16 12.20 -15.64 -4.05
CA ALA A 16 12.65 -15.35 -2.69
C ALA A 16 13.69 -16.38 -2.20
N PRO A 17 14.82 -15.94 -1.62
CA PRO A 17 15.77 -16.83 -0.95
C PRO A 17 15.16 -17.61 0.22
N GLU A 18 15.77 -18.74 0.57
CA GLU A 18 15.38 -19.56 1.71
C GLU A 18 15.92 -18.98 3.03
N GLY A 19 17.16 -18.50 3.02
CA GLY A 19 17.82 -17.95 4.19
C GLY A 19 17.20 -16.64 4.66
N LYS A 20 17.11 -16.49 5.99
CA LYS A 20 16.33 -15.43 6.63
C LYS A 20 16.84 -14.02 6.31
N LEU A 21 18.15 -13.84 6.19
CA LEU A 21 18.76 -12.53 5.98
C LEU A 21 18.78 -12.18 4.49
N ALA A 22 19.12 -13.14 3.62
CA ALA A 22 18.97 -12.99 2.18
C ALA A 22 17.53 -12.65 1.80
N ARG A 23 16.54 -13.26 2.47
CA ARG A 23 15.12 -12.96 2.29
C ARG A 23 14.70 -11.59 2.83
N SER A 24 15.17 -11.14 4.00
CA SER A 24 14.84 -9.79 4.48
C SER A 24 15.41 -8.69 3.57
N ILE A 25 16.63 -8.90 3.04
CA ILE A 25 17.22 -8.03 2.01
C ILE A 25 16.39 -8.06 0.73
N PHE A 26 16.01 -9.25 0.23
CA PHE A 26 15.19 -9.40 -0.99
C PHE A 26 13.82 -8.71 -0.86
N ASP A 27 13.13 -8.89 0.27
CA ASP A 27 11.84 -8.26 0.58
C ASP A 27 11.97 -6.73 0.66
N ALA A 28 13.04 -6.21 1.29
CA ALA A 28 13.29 -4.77 1.44
C ALA A 28 13.71 -4.10 0.12
N VAL A 29 14.51 -4.78 -0.70
CA VAL A 29 14.95 -4.30 -2.03
C VAL A 29 13.80 -4.32 -3.04
N GLU A 30 12.90 -5.30 -2.99
CA GLU A 30 11.66 -5.28 -3.79
C GLU A 30 10.71 -4.16 -3.35
N GLN A 31 10.58 -3.89 -2.06
CA GLN A 31 9.82 -2.74 -1.57
C GLN A 31 10.44 -1.41 -2.09
N ALA A 32 11.76 -1.29 -2.08
CA ALA A 32 12.47 -0.15 -2.67
C ALA A 32 12.24 -0.03 -4.19
N ARG A 33 12.11 -1.14 -4.94
CA ARG A 33 11.74 -1.12 -6.37
C ARG A 33 10.36 -0.54 -6.60
N VAL A 34 9.35 -1.03 -5.84
CA VAL A 34 7.97 -0.54 -5.93
C VAL A 34 7.88 0.95 -5.59
N GLU A 35 8.60 1.38 -4.54
CA GLU A 35 8.71 2.79 -4.18
C GLU A 35 9.43 3.63 -5.24
N ALA A 36 10.46 3.09 -5.90
CA ALA A 36 11.19 3.78 -6.95
C ALA A 36 10.35 3.98 -8.23
N ILE A 37 9.52 3.00 -8.61
CA ILE A 37 8.55 3.15 -9.72
C ILE A 37 7.56 4.27 -9.40
N GLY A 38 6.92 4.22 -8.23
CA GLY A 38 5.99 5.27 -7.78
C GLY A 38 6.65 6.64 -7.70
N SER A 39 7.89 6.70 -7.24
CA SER A 39 8.67 7.94 -7.11
C SER A 39 9.09 8.54 -8.46
N ARG A 40 9.38 7.71 -9.46
CA ARG A 40 9.71 8.15 -10.83
C ARG A 40 8.48 8.59 -11.62
N ALA A 41 7.32 7.99 -11.36
CA ALA A 41 6.07 8.36 -12.00
C ALA A 41 5.42 9.61 -11.39
N MET A 42 5.52 9.82 -10.08
CA MET A 42 4.77 10.85 -9.35
C MET A 42 5.64 11.56 -8.30
N GLN A 43 6.00 12.82 -8.57
CA GLN A 43 6.79 13.67 -7.66
C GLN A 43 6.21 13.75 -6.24
N GLY A 44 4.89 13.96 -6.09
CA GLY A 44 4.25 14.04 -4.77
C GLY A 44 4.29 12.73 -3.98
N VAL A 45 4.26 11.58 -4.67
CA VAL A 45 4.47 10.25 -4.05
C VAL A 45 5.92 10.10 -3.61
N ALA A 46 6.88 10.52 -4.44
CA ALA A 46 8.30 10.49 -4.13
C ALA A 46 8.67 11.35 -2.90
N ASP A 47 7.99 12.49 -2.74
CA ASP A 47 8.16 13.40 -1.61
C ASP A 47 7.48 12.84 -0.34
N ASN A 48 6.29 12.25 -0.46
CA ASN A 48 5.60 11.57 0.64
C ASN A 48 6.42 10.37 1.18
N ILE A 49 6.95 9.52 0.28
CA ILE A 49 7.85 8.41 0.64
C ILE A 49 9.12 8.95 1.31
N GLY A 50 9.67 10.07 0.83
CA GLY A 50 10.82 10.74 1.45
C GLY A 50 10.56 11.08 2.93
N SER A 51 9.45 11.75 3.21
CA SER A 51 9.04 12.09 4.59
C SER A 51 8.75 10.85 5.44
N MET A 52 8.06 9.84 4.88
CA MET A 52 7.75 8.60 5.59
C MET A 52 9.01 7.82 6.00
N LEU A 53 10.04 7.81 5.17
CA LEU A 53 11.33 7.18 5.47
C LEU A 53 12.11 7.97 6.54
N GLU A 54 12.15 9.31 6.45
CA GLU A 54 12.76 10.15 7.48
C GLU A 54 12.10 9.94 8.85
N ASP A 55 10.77 9.86 8.90
CA ASP A 55 9.99 9.51 10.09
C ASP A 55 10.31 8.10 10.60
N LYS A 56 10.39 7.09 9.71
CA LYS A 56 10.69 5.69 10.04
C LYS A 56 12.04 5.57 10.74
N TYR A 57 13.11 6.10 10.13
CA TYR A 57 14.47 5.92 10.65
C TYR A 57 14.77 6.83 11.85
N THR A 58 14.10 7.98 11.97
CA THR A 58 14.09 8.79 13.20
C THR A 58 13.47 8.00 14.36
N LYS A 59 12.30 7.38 14.16
CA LYS A 59 11.63 6.54 15.19
C LYS A 59 12.43 5.28 15.54
N ALA A 60 13.19 4.72 14.59
CA ALA A 60 14.11 3.62 14.81
C ALA A 60 15.46 4.04 15.45
N ASN A 61 15.66 5.34 15.73
CA ASN A 61 16.87 5.91 16.36
C ASN A 61 18.19 5.62 15.61
N LEU A 62 18.15 5.40 14.30
CA LEU A 62 19.35 5.01 13.52
C LEU A 62 20.36 6.16 13.32
N VAL A 63 19.98 7.38 13.72
CA VAL A 63 20.79 8.61 13.71
C VAL A 63 22.05 8.50 14.58
N ASP A 64 22.03 7.66 15.62
CA ASP A 64 23.14 7.51 16.59
C ASP A 64 23.92 6.19 16.48
N VAL A 65 23.61 5.36 15.47
CA VAL A 65 24.31 4.11 15.17
C VAL A 65 25.79 4.38 14.85
N ARG A 66 26.66 3.51 15.38
CA ARG A 66 28.13 3.63 15.32
C ARG A 66 28.81 2.34 14.87
N ASP A 67 28.26 1.20 15.29
CA ASP A 67 28.83 -0.11 15.06
C ASP A 67 27.91 -0.95 14.17
N LYS A 68 28.50 -1.80 13.32
CA LYS A 68 27.76 -2.63 12.36
C LYS A 68 26.82 -3.66 13.01
N ALA A 69 27.00 -3.95 14.29
CA ALA A 69 26.14 -4.86 15.05
C ALA A 69 24.74 -4.27 15.30
N ASP A 70 24.63 -2.94 15.39
CA ASP A 70 23.38 -2.21 15.64
C ASP A 70 22.77 -1.63 14.35
N ALA A 71 23.27 -2.07 13.18
CA ALA A 71 23.04 -1.45 11.88
C ALA A 71 22.38 -2.44 10.89
N PRO A 72 21.04 -2.51 10.79
CA PRO A 72 20.34 -3.48 9.96
C PRO A 72 20.77 -3.40 8.48
N LEU A 73 21.27 -4.52 7.96
CA LEU A 73 21.86 -4.59 6.62
C LEU A 73 20.81 -4.48 5.52
N GLU A 74 19.62 -5.06 5.75
CA GLU A 74 18.49 -5.02 4.82
C GLU A 74 18.00 -3.59 4.55
N GLU A 75 17.91 -2.76 5.60
CA GLU A 75 17.53 -1.35 5.50
C GLU A 75 18.61 -0.53 4.80
N ALA A 76 19.89 -0.81 5.07
CA ALA A 76 21.02 -0.14 4.44
C ALA A 76 21.10 -0.44 2.93
N ILE A 77 20.96 -1.71 2.53
CA ILE A 77 20.95 -2.10 1.11
C ILE A 77 19.72 -1.53 0.40
N ALA A 78 18.53 -1.60 1.00
CA ALA A 78 17.31 -1.03 0.42
C ALA A 78 17.43 0.49 0.19
N LEU A 79 18.08 1.23 1.11
CA LEU A 79 18.35 2.65 0.93
C LEU A 79 19.38 2.96 -0.18
N ILE A 80 20.46 2.19 -0.28
CA ILE A 80 21.46 2.32 -1.36
C ILE A 80 20.81 2.04 -2.73
N VAL A 81 20.00 0.98 -2.82
CA VAL A 81 19.27 0.65 -4.06
C VAL A 81 18.23 1.73 -4.37
N ARG A 82 17.49 2.25 -3.38
CA ARG A 82 16.55 3.37 -3.60
C ARG A 82 17.25 4.64 -4.10
N GLU A 83 18.41 4.99 -3.54
CA GLU A 83 19.24 6.12 -4.00
C GLU A 83 19.63 5.93 -5.48
N LYS A 84 20.19 4.77 -5.83
CA LYS A 84 20.55 4.41 -7.22
C LYS A 84 19.37 4.44 -8.19
N LEU A 85 18.21 3.88 -7.81
CA LEU A 85 17.03 3.76 -8.68
C LEU A 85 16.24 5.07 -8.87
N THR A 86 16.31 6.00 -7.91
CA THR A 86 15.53 7.25 -7.94
C THR A 86 16.36 8.51 -8.15
N GLY A 87 17.68 8.46 -7.96
CA GLY A 87 18.55 9.64 -7.94
C GLY A 87 18.29 10.60 -6.77
N ARG A 88 17.46 10.20 -5.79
CA ARG A 88 17.13 11.00 -4.60
C ARG A 88 18.05 10.62 -3.45
N ALA A 89 18.50 11.63 -2.71
CA ALA A 89 19.28 11.45 -1.50
C ALA A 89 18.56 10.57 -0.45
N ILE A 90 19.39 9.93 0.38
CA ILE A 90 18.98 9.14 1.55
C ILE A 90 18.42 10.08 2.64
N PRO A 91 17.44 9.65 3.46
CA PRO A 91 16.99 10.42 4.63
C PRO A 91 18.13 10.68 5.62
N LYS A 92 18.16 11.86 6.24
CA LYS A 92 19.26 12.28 7.12
C LYS A 92 19.41 11.38 8.34
N SER A 93 18.28 10.94 8.88
CA SER A 93 18.20 9.95 9.98
C SER A 93 18.79 8.57 9.65
N ALA A 94 19.05 8.28 8.36
CA ALA A 94 19.66 7.02 7.90
C ALA A 94 20.98 7.20 7.14
N GLU A 95 21.49 8.42 6.97
CA GLU A 95 22.75 8.74 6.27
C GLU A 95 23.92 7.91 6.86
N ARG A 96 24.04 7.88 8.19
CA ARG A 96 25.09 7.13 8.92
C ARG A 96 24.95 5.61 8.83
N LEU A 97 23.72 5.09 8.76
CA LEU A 97 23.48 3.66 8.54
C LEU A 97 24.04 3.24 7.18
N VAL A 98 23.77 4.04 6.15
CA VAL A 98 24.28 3.77 4.81
C VAL A 98 25.79 3.95 4.75
N ASP A 99 26.37 5.01 5.32
CA ASP A 99 27.82 5.24 5.28
C ASP A 99 28.65 4.12 5.92
N LEU A 100 28.13 3.44 6.95
CA LEU A 100 28.78 2.25 7.54
C LEU A 100 28.82 1.05 6.57
N TRP A 101 27.78 0.88 5.76
CA TRP A 101 27.63 -0.29 4.88
C TRP A 101 28.09 -0.04 3.43
N ARG A 102 27.95 1.18 2.92
CA ARG A 102 28.23 1.59 1.54
C ARG A 102 29.59 1.10 1.03
N PRO A 103 30.73 1.23 1.75
CA PRO A 103 32.03 0.76 1.22
C PRO A 103 32.07 -0.75 0.95
N TRP A 104 31.39 -1.55 1.79
CA TRP A 104 31.32 -3.01 1.63
C TRP A 104 30.30 -3.40 0.53
N VAL A 105 29.17 -2.70 0.45
CA VAL A 105 28.18 -2.90 -0.62
C VAL A 105 28.77 -2.53 -1.99
N GLU A 106 29.53 -1.44 -2.09
CA GLU A 106 30.18 -1.02 -3.33
C GLU A 106 31.36 -1.94 -3.71
N GLU A 107 32.09 -2.50 -2.74
CA GLU A 107 33.11 -3.53 -2.99
C GLU A 107 32.50 -4.85 -3.50
N LYS A 108 31.35 -5.27 -2.94
CA LYS A 108 30.73 -6.57 -3.25
C LYS A 108 29.76 -6.56 -4.43
N ALA A 109 28.98 -5.51 -4.63
CA ALA A 109 27.74 -5.54 -5.41
C ALA A 109 27.58 -4.41 -6.43
N SER A 110 28.57 -3.51 -6.59
CA SER A 110 28.44 -2.33 -7.46
C SER A 110 28.11 -2.67 -8.92
N GLY A 111 28.69 -3.75 -9.47
CA GLY A 111 28.43 -4.19 -10.84
C GLY A 111 26.98 -4.66 -11.07
N ASP A 112 26.43 -5.40 -10.11
CA ASP A 112 25.05 -5.91 -10.18
C ASP A 112 24.03 -4.77 -10.02
N MET A 113 24.33 -3.81 -9.12
CA MET A 113 23.48 -2.64 -8.86
C MET A 113 23.28 -1.73 -10.07
N ASP A 114 24.29 -1.57 -10.93
CA ASP A 114 24.16 -0.74 -12.13
C ASP A 114 23.19 -1.35 -13.17
N GLY A 115 22.95 -2.67 -13.12
CA GLY A 115 21.96 -3.37 -13.93
C GLY A 115 20.50 -3.15 -13.47
N LEU A 116 20.26 -2.94 -12.17
CA LEU A 116 18.91 -2.83 -11.59
C LEU A 116 18.07 -1.70 -12.23
N SER A 117 18.69 -0.56 -12.53
CA SER A 117 18.03 0.60 -13.14
C SER A 117 17.44 0.32 -14.53
N ALA A 118 18.01 -0.64 -15.27
CA ALA A 118 17.53 -1.07 -16.58
C ALA A 118 16.43 -2.16 -16.49
N LYS A 119 16.22 -2.74 -15.31
CA LYS A 119 15.25 -3.81 -15.04
C LYS A 119 14.10 -3.41 -14.11
N LEU A 120 14.03 -2.16 -13.68
CA LEU A 120 13.05 -1.65 -12.70
C LEU A 120 11.60 -2.11 -12.95
N GLU A 121 11.14 -2.09 -14.21
CA GLU A 121 9.77 -2.43 -14.61
C GLU A 121 9.53 -3.94 -14.80
N ASP A 122 10.59 -4.74 -14.93
CA ASP A 122 10.57 -6.20 -15.11
C ASP A 122 10.95 -6.89 -13.78
N GLN A 123 9.95 -7.20 -12.97
CA GLN A 123 10.15 -7.81 -11.64
C GLN A 123 10.95 -9.13 -11.70
N GLN A 124 10.76 -9.95 -12.74
CA GLN A 124 11.44 -11.25 -12.84
C GLN A 124 12.94 -11.06 -13.15
N ALA A 125 13.29 -10.16 -14.07
CA ALA A 125 14.69 -9.85 -14.33
C ALA A 125 15.34 -9.07 -13.18
N PHE A 126 14.61 -8.16 -12.53
CA PHE A 126 15.12 -7.45 -11.36
C PHE A 126 15.41 -8.41 -10.20
N ALA A 127 14.47 -9.30 -9.87
CA ALA A 127 14.63 -10.31 -8.82
C ALA A 127 15.80 -11.28 -9.10
N ARG A 128 16.07 -11.61 -10.36
CA ARG A 128 17.28 -12.36 -10.75
C ARG A 128 18.56 -11.60 -10.40
N VAL A 129 18.68 -10.32 -10.82
CA VAL A 129 19.85 -9.48 -10.47
C VAL A 129 20.00 -9.30 -8.95
N VAL A 130 18.91 -9.25 -8.17
CA VAL A 130 18.98 -9.22 -6.70
C VAL A 130 19.44 -10.55 -6.12
N ARG A 131 19.08 -11.71 -6.70
CA ARG A 131 19.66 -13.01 -6.31
C ARG A 131 21.16 -13.06 -6.62
N ASP A 132 21.58 -12.61 -7.80
CA ASP A 132 23.00 -12.55 -8.19
C ASP A 132 23.79 -11.65 -7.23
N MET A 133 23.26 -10.48 -6.90
CA MET A 133 23.81 -9.55 -5.91
C MET A 133 24.00 -10.19 -4.51
N LEU A 134 23.07 -11.03 -4.07
CA LEU A 134 23.16 -11.75 -2.80
C LEU A 134 24.26 -12.83 -2.83
N VAL A 135 24.48 -13.50 -3.98
CA VAL A 135 25.63 -14.41 -4.18
C VAL A 135 26.95 -13.62 -4.13
N SER A 136 27.03 -12.46 -4.79
CA SER A 136 28.20 -11.57 -4.76
C SER A 136 28.55 -11.10 -3.33
N MET A 137 27.55 -10.97 -2.46
CA MET A 137 27.69 -10.67 -1.02
C MET A 137 28.10 -11.87 -0.14
N GLU A 138 28.48 -13.01 -0.73
CA GLU A 138 28.79 -14.29 -0.06
C GLU A 138 27.60 -14.95 0.66
N MET A 139 26.36 -14.50 0.41
CA MET A 139 25.14 -15.10 0.96
C MET A 139 24.66 -16.30 0.14
N ALA A 140 25.57 -16.99 -0.55
CA ALA A 140 25.26 -18.08 -1.48
C ALA A 140 24.64 -19.31 -0.80
N GLU A 141 25.02 -19.59 0.46
CA GLU A 141 24.41 -20.67 1.26
C GLU A 141 22.94 -20.38 1.65
N GLU A 142 22.45 -19.16 1.45
CA GLU A 142 21.05 -18.76 1.73
C GLU A 142 20.11 -18.81 0.51
N LEU A 143 20.61 -19.11 -0.72
CA LEU A 143 19.83 -18.94 -1.96
C LEU A 143 18.92 -20.11 -2.36
N GLY A 144 19.18 -21.33 -1.86
CA GLY A 144 18.60 -22.58 -2.34
C GLY A 144 19.23 -23.08 -3.64
N ASP A 145 19.39 -24.39 -3.76
CA ASP A 145 20.02 -25.06 -4.92
C ASP A 145 19.02 -25.25 -6.08
N ASP A 146 18.67 -24.13 -6.74
CA ASP A 146 17.69 -24.06 -7.84
C ASP A 146 18.23 -23.24 -9.03
N GLN A 147 19.48 -23.55 -9.45
CA GLN A 147 20.09 -23.00 -10.67
C GLN A 147 19.97 -23.95 -11.89
N GLU A 148 19.35 -25.12 -11.72
CA GLU A 148 19.20 -26.18 -12.73
C GLU A 148 17.72 -26.49 -13.04
N THR A 149 16.91 -25.50 -13.45
CA THR A 149 15.74 -25.73 -14.33
C THR A 149 15.48 -24.55 -15.28
N ASP A 150 16.13 -24.59 -16.44
CA ASP A 150 15.61 -23.97 -17.68
C ASP A 150 15.30 -25.12 -18.67
N ASP A 151 14.38 -24.90 -19.61
CA ASP A 151 13.87 -25.88 -20.60
C ASP A 151 13.34 -27.24 -20.09
N SER A 152 12.01 -27.38 -19.98
CA SER A 152 11.23 -28.43 -20.70
C SER A 152 9.71 -28.23 -20.55
N GLU A 153 8.96 -28.56 -21.61
CA GLU A 153 7.49 -28.60 -21.67
C GLU A 153 6.96 -30.05 -21.42
N GLU A 154 5.62 -30.21 -21.36
CA GLU A 154 4.87 -31.49 -21.26
C GLU A 154 5.01 -32.23 -19.89
N ASN A 155 3.98 -32.85 -19.27
CA ASN A 155 2.64 -33.19 -19.73
C ASN A 155 1.60 -33.30 -18.55
N GLU A 156 0.38 -33.74 -18.86
CA GLU A 156 -0.83 -33.81 -18.04
C GLU A 156 -0.97 -35.02 -17.06
N GLU A 157 -2.11 -35.03 -16.35
CA GLU A 157 -2.83 -36.15 -15.70
C GLU A 157 -2.43 -36.67 -14.29
N ASN A 158 -3.22 -36.21 -13.31
CA ASN A 158 -4.16 -37.03 -12.51
C ASN A 158 -3.65 -38.12 -11.54
N GLU A 159 -4.01 -37.99 -10.26
CA GLU A 159 -4.79 -39.04 -9.57
C GLU A 159 -5.63 -38.47 -8.40
N GLN A 160 -6.86 -38.98 -8.22
CA GLN A 160 -7.77 -38.63 -7.11
C GLN A 160 -7.89 -39.78 -6.10
N GLN A 161 -7.79 -39.44 -4.81
CA GLN A 161 -8.33 -40.18 -3.65
C GLN A 161 -8.21 -39.27 -2.40
N GLY A 162 -9.20 -39.09 -1.53
CA GLY A 162 -10.60 -39.53 -1.59
C GLY A 162 -11.03 -40.41 -0.42
N GLU A 163 -11.26 -39.81 0.76
CA GLU A 163 -11.97 -40.47 1.87
C GLU A 163 -12.63 -39.43 2.79
N GLU A 164 -13.97 -39.43 2.82
CA GLU A 164 -14.81 -38.80 3.86
C GLU A 164 -15.58 -39.92 4.58
N GLN A 165 -15.61 -39.94 5.92
CA GLN A 165 -16.73 -40.53 6.67
C GLN A 165 -16.68 -40.23 8.18
N SER A 166 -17.83 -39.78 8.71
CA SER A 166 -18.46 -40.14 10.00
C SER A 166 -17.68 -40.06 11.34
N GLU A 167 -18.32 -39.89 12.51
CA GLU A 167 -19.57 -39.23 12.94
C GLU A 167 -19.64 -39.32 14.49
N GLU A 168 -20.31 -38.37 15.16
CA GLU A 168 -20.70 -38.41 16.60
C GLU A 168 -19.54 -38.59 17.63
N GLY A 169 -19.68 -38.33 18.94
CA GLY A 169 -20.74 -37.73 19.74
C GLY A 169 -20.66 -38.24 21.20
N GLY A 170 -21.02 -37.41 22.21
CA GLY A 170 -21.24 -37.87 23.59
C GLY A 170 -20.13 -37.61 24.65
N GLU A 171 -20.10 -36.37 25.13
CA GLU A 171 -20.03 -35.84 26.52
C GLU A 171 -19.62 -36.70 27.77
N GLU A 172 -19.28 -35.96 28.84
CA GLU A 172 -19.18 -36.31 30.28
C GLU A 172 -17.98 -37.12 30.83
N ASP A 173 -17.11 -36.43 31.60
CA ASP A 173 -16.72 -36.83 32.97
C ASP A 173 -16.49 -35.57 33.84
N SER A 174 -16.54 -35.71 35.16
CA SER A 174 -16.67 -34.62 36.14
C SER A 174 -15.48 -34.48 37.08
N GLY A 175 -15.05 -33.24 37.35
CA GLY A 175 -14.00 -32.91 38.32
C GLY A 175 -14.25 -31.54 38.95
N SER A 176 -14.47 -31.49 40.27
CA SER A 176 -15.10 -30.36 40.94
C SER A 176 -14.23 -29.70 42.03
N GLU A 177 -14.71 -28.55 42.49
CA GLU A 177 -14.46 -27.89 43.79
C GLU A 177 -13.33 -26.84 43.93
N GLN A 178 -13.78 -25.59 44.01
CA GLN A 178 -13.48 -24.58 45.06
C GLN A 178 -12.05 -24.02 45.24
N SER A 179 -11.92 -22.70 45.04
CA SER A 179 -11.99 -21.75 46.18
C SER A 179 -12.27 -20.31 45.72
N GLN A 180 -13.08 -19.57 46.47
CA GLN A 180 -13.22 -18.10 46.37
C GLN A 180 -12.21 -17.37 47.27
N SER A 181 -11.93 -16.10 46.95
CA SER A 181 -11.68 -15.04 47.93
C SER A 181 -11.89 -13.65 47.30
N GLU A 182 -12.96 -12.96 47.71
CA GLU A 182 -13.06 -11.48 47.64
C GLU A 182 -12.10 -10.86 48.71
N ASP A 183 -11.88 -9.55 48.93
CA ASP A 183 -12.37 -8.25 48.41
C ASP A 183 -11.25 -7.19 48.78
N ALA A 184 -11.26 -5.85 48.59
CA ALA A 184 -12.17 -4.80 48.09
C ALA A 184 -11.33 -3.53 47.71
N GLU A 185 -11.99 -2.37 47.54
CA GLU A 185 -11.47 -0.96 47.54
C GLU A 185 -10.57 -0.50 46.35
N ALA A 186 -10.87 0.44 45.43
CA ALA A 186 -11.94 1.44 45.14
C ALA A 186 -11.52 2.93 45.24
N SER A 187 -12.21 3.81 44.46
CA SER A 187 -12.08 5.29 44.35
C SER A 187 -10.79 5.87 43.75
N SER A 188 -10.79 6.99 42.99
CA SER A 188 -11.83 7.83 42.37
C SER A 188 -11.17 8.82 41.36
N ASP A 189 -11.96 9.60 40.61
CA ASP A 189 -11.59 10.75 39.74
C ASP A 189 -10.90 10.35 38.40
N GLU A 190 -11.44 10.58 37.18
CA GLU A 190 -12.39 11.61 36.66
C GLU A 190 -11.73 13.02 36.66
N GLU A 191 -11.69 13.84 35.60
CA GLU A 191 -12.41 13.88 34.31
C GLU A 191 -11.62 14.73 33.27
N GLU A 192 -11.43 14.27 32.03
CA GLU A 192 -11.14 15.04 30.78
C GLU A 192 -10.94 14.02 29.63
N SER A 193 -11.89 13.66 28.77
CA SER A 193 -12.87 14.42 27.96
C SER A 193 -12.32 14.94 26.63
N ALA A 194 -12.05 14.01 25.69
CA ALA A 194 -11.91 14.25 24.25
C ALA A 194 -12.17 12.97 23.44
N GLU A 195 -12.42 13.15 22.13
CA GLU A 195 -12.23 12.16 21.05
C GLU A 195 -12.94 10.78 21.09
N THR A 196 -14.25 10.75 21.40
CA THR A 196 -15.17 9.65 20.98
C THR A 196 -16.48 10.16 20.35
N GLU A 197 -16.41 10.99 19.31
CA GLU A 197 -17.57 11.49 18.54
C GLU A 197 -17.21 11.57 17.05
N ALA A 198 -17.41 10.49 16.28
CA ALA A 198 -16.97 10.43 14.88
C ALA A 198 -17.69 9.44 13.93
N THR A 199 -18.59 8.56 14.39
CA THR A 199 -19.17 7.50 13.53
C THR A 199 -20.65 7.16 13.80
N ASP A 200 -21.52 8.14 14.08
CA ASP A 200 -22.97 7.91 13.97
C ASP A 200 -23.76 9.18 13.54
N ALA A 201 -23.77 9.42 12.23
CA ALA A 201 -24.67 10.38 11.59
C ALA A 201 -24.90 9.98 10.11
N THR A 202 -26.09 10.27 9.59
CA THR A 202 -26.49 10.08 8.17
C THR A 202 -26.71 8.64 7.66
N SER A 203 -27.17 7.71 8.52
CA SER A 203 -27.70 6.40 8.06
C SER A 203 -29.15 6.09 8.45
N ASP A 204 -29.79 6.91 9.31
CA ASP A 204 -31.09 6.60 9.95
C ASP A 204 -32.19 7.63 9.60
N ASP A 205 -32.17 8.15 8.37
CA ASP A 205 -33.25 8.99 7.79
C ASP A 205 -33.39 8.73 6.27
N LEU A 206 -33.51 7.45 5.91
CA LEU A 206 -33.74 6.96 4.54
C LEU A 206 -34.83 5.88 4.50
N SER A 207 -35.84 5.99 5.37
CA SER A 207 -36.96 5.05 5.47
C SER A 207 -38.31 5.71 5.13
N ASP A 208 -38.87 5.32 3.98
CA ASP A 208 -40.28 5.39 3.60
C ASP A 208 -41.06 6.72 3.84
N GLU A 209 -40.94 7.65 2.89
CA GLU A 209 -42.15 8.20 2.26
C GLU A 209 -42.13 7.92 0.74
N ASP A 210 -42.87 6.88 0.34
CA ASP A 210 -43.20 6.54 -1.05
C ASP A 210 -44.23 7.53 -1.62
N ASP A 211 -43.82 8.80 -1.75
CA ASP A 211 -44.68 9.86 -2.30
C ASP A 211 -44.71 9.77 -3.83
N SER A 212 -45.72 9.06 -4.33
CA SER A 212 -45.88 8.61 -5.71
C SER A 212 -46.44 9.70 -6.65
N ASP A 213 -46.14 10.97 -6.39
CA ASP A 213 -46.60 12.13 -7.18
C ASP A 213 -45.46 12.94 -7.83
N ALA A 214 -44.38 12.25 -8.22
CA ALA A 214 -43.30 12.82 -9.06
C ALA A 214 -43.71 13.04 -10.54
N GLU A 215 -45.02 13.13 -10.85
CA GLU A 215 -45.56 13.32 -12.19
C GLU A 215 -45.78 14.81 -12.57
N THR A 216 -45.24 15.77 -11.81
CA THR A 216 -45.21 17.22 -12.16
C THR A 216 -43.85 17.68 -12.73
N PRO A 217 -43.69 17.81 -14.06
CA PRO A 217 -42.41 18.22 -14.66
C PRO A 217 -42.10 19.69 -14.37
N GLY A 218 -41.28 19.92 -13.35
CA GLY A 218 -40.86 21.26 -12.91
C GLY A 218 -40.44 21.29 -11.44
N GLU A 219 -41.00 20.39 -10.62
CA GLU A 219 -40.76 20.31 -9.18
C GLU A 219 -39.58 19.40 -8.80
N ALA A 220 -38.56 19.37 -9.66
CA ALA A 220 -37.25 18.86 -9.29
C ALA A 220 -36.67 19.74 -8.17
N LYS A 221 -36.94 19.37 -6.90
CA LYS A 221 -36.41 20.03 -5.70
C LYS A 221 -34.92 20.28 -5.93
N ARG A 222 -34.53 21.56 -6.04
CA ARG A 222 -33.12 21.91 -5.97
C ARG A 222 -32.60 21.38 -4.65
N ASN A 223 -31.63 20.48 -4.70
CA ASN A 223 -30.95 20.02 -3.51
C ASN A 223 -30.38 21.27 -2.82
N ASP A 224 -30.87 21.58 -1.62
CA ASP A 224 -30.53 22.79 -0.87
C ASP A 224 -29.10 22.63 -0.36
N ASN A 225 -28.16 22.91 -1.26
CA ASN A 225 -26.76 22.58 -1.12
C ASN A 225 -26.21 23.23 0.17
N PRO A 226 -25.85 22.44 1.20
CA PRO A 226 -25.63 22.96 2.55
C PRO A 226 -24.47 23.96 2.62
N PHE A 227 -23.57 23.91 1.63
CA PHE A 227 -22.44 24.83 1.48
C PHE A 227 -22.82 26.22 0.93
N LEU A 228 -24.10 26.50 0.60
CA LEU A 228 -24.56 27.83 0.17
C LEU A 228 -24.46 28.90 1.27
N ASN A 229 -24.57 28.50 2.54
CA ASN A 229 -24.45 29.39 3.70
C ASN A 229 -23.07 29.30 4.39
N LEU A 230 -22.08 28.67 3.76
CA LEU A 230 -20.75 28.52 4.32
C LEU A 230 -20.05 29.91 4.40
N PRO A 231 -19.36 30.24 5.51
CA PRO A 231 -18.67 31.53 5.63
C PRO A 231 -17.66 31.73 4.50
N LYS A 232 -17.65 32.91 3.87
CA LYS A 232 -16.75 33.26 2.76
C LYS A 232 -15.27 33.41 3.16
N GLU A 233 -14.95 33.06 4.40
CA GLU A 233 -13.64 33.23 5.04
C GLU A 233 -12.95 31.87 5.33
N ILE A 234 -13.37 30.80 4.64
CA ILE A 234 -12.52 29.60 4.53
C ILE A 234 -11.30 30.00 3.70
N ASP A 235 -10.13 30.06 4.34
CA ASP A 235 -8.84 30.43 3.74
C ASP A 235 -8.22 29.30 2.88
N TYR A 236 -9.09 28.60 2.12
CA TYR A 236 -8.75 27.51 1.22
C TYR A 236 -7.91 28.03 0.06
N LYS A 237 -6.73 27.42 -0.14
CA LYS A 237 -5.83 27.73 -1.25
C LYS A 237 -5.61 26.48 -2.08
N VAL A 238 -5.86 26.60 -3.38
CA VAL A 238 -5.55 25.54 -4.35
C VAL A 238 -4.03 25.32 -4.36
N PHE A 239 -3.61 24.09 -4.09
CA PHE A 239 -2.18 23.73 -3.98
C PHE A 239 -1.48 23.67 -5.34
N THR A 240 -2.18 23.20 -6.37
CA THR A 240 -1.76 23.20 -7.78
C THR A 240 -2.98 23.09 -8.67
N THR A 241 -2.92 23.69 -9.86
CA THR A 241 -3.92 23.51 -10.94
C THR A 241 -3.32 22.75 -12.14
N ALA A 242 -2.15 22.13 -11.98
CA ALA A 242 -1.37 21.56 -13.07
C ALA A 242 -1.94 20.24 -13.64
N PHE A 243 -3.00 19.72 -13.02
CA PHE A 243 -3.70 18.49 -13.40
C PHE A 243 -5.21 18.71 -13.60
N ASP A 244 -5.65 19.97 -13.61
CA ASP A 244 -7.06 20.35 -13.73
C ASP A 244 -7.44 20.42 -15.21
N GLU A 245 -8.47 19.68 -15.62
CA GLU A 245 -8.99 19.74 -16.99
C GLU A 245 -10.25 20.62 -17.05
N THR A 246 -10.22 21.66 -17.91
CA THR A 246 -11.40 22.50 -18.18
C THR A 246 -11.93 22.14 -19.57
N VAL A 247 -12.99 21.34 -19.61
CA VAL A 247 -13.67 20.93 -20.85
C VAL A 247 -14.87 21.85 -21.13
N GLY A 248 -15.16 22.14 -22.40
CA GLY A 248 -16.39 22.86 -22.78
C GLY A 248 -17.64 22.05 -22.46
N ALA A 249 -18.76 22.71 -22.17
CA ALA A 249 -20.04 22.01 -22.02
C ALA A 249 -20.51 21.43 -23.37
N GLU A 250 -20.12 22.09 -24.46
CA GLU A 250 -20.25 21.65 -25.85
C GLU A 250 -19.39 20.43 -26.21
N ASP A 251 -18.27 20.19 -25.52
CA ASP A 251 -17.37 19.06 -25.75
C ASP A 251 -17.72 17.84 -24.86
N LEU A 252 -18.63 18.03 -23.87
CA LEU A 252 -19.04 17.03 -22.88
C LEU A 252 -20.30 16.23 -23.27
N CYS A 253 -21.03 16.63 -24.30
CA CYS A 253 -22.27 15.97 -24.75
C CYS A 253 -22.23 15.67 -26.25
N GLU A 254 -22.59 14.45 -26.63
CA GLU A 254 -22.70 14.06 -28.03
C GLU A 254 -23.91 14.73 -28.71
N GLU A 255 -23.85 14.95 -30.02
CA GLU A 255 -24.91 15.63 -30.79
C GLU A 255 -26.27 14.91 -30.65
N GLU A 256 -26.26 13.56 -30.61
CA GLU A 256 -27.45 12.74 -30.35
C GLU A 256 -28.01 12.87 -28.93
N GLU A 257 -27.22 13.32 -27.96
CA GLU A 257 -27.67 13.58 -26.58
C GLU A 257 -28.22 15.00 -26.44
N LEU A 258 -27.59 15.98 -27.08
CA LEU A 258 -28.11 17.35 -27.18
C LEU A 258 -29.50 17.38 -27.82
N ASP A 259 -29.74 16.63 -28.89
CA ASP A 259 -31.07 16.53 -29.53
C ASP A 259 -32.10 15.85 -28.61
N ARG A 260 -31.71 14.84 -27.83
CA ARG A 260 -32.59 14.19 -26.83
C ARG A 260 -32.97 15.16 -25.70
N LEU A 261 -31.99 15.86 -25.13
CA LEU A 261 -32.21 16.86 -24.08
C LEU A 261 -33.04 18.04 -24.59
N ARG A 262 -32.83 18.47 -25.84
CA ARG A 262 -33.62 19.52 -26.49
C ARG A 262 -35.07 19.09 -26.72
N ALA A 263 -35.30 17.88 -27.24
CA ALA A 263 -36.66 17.35 -27.41
C ALA A 263 -37.41 17.19 -26.08
N PHE A 264 -36.68 16.93 -24.99
CA PHE A 264 -37.24 16.91 -23.63
C PHE A 264 -37.60 18.32 -23.14
N LEU A 265 -36.72 19.32 -23.36
CA LEU A 265 -36.97 20.72 -23.02
C LEU A 265 -38.14 21.33 -23.82
N ASP A 266 -38.17 21.10 -25.14
CA ASP A 266 -39.27 21.57 -26.01
C ASP A 266 -40.62 20.93 -25.59
N LYS A 267 -40.61 19.70 -25.08
CA LYS A 267 -41.79 19.03 -24.49
C LYS A 267 -42.20 19.64 -23.14
N GLN A 268 -41.27 20.17 -22.34
CA GLN A 268 -41.58 20.92 -21.12
C GLN A 268 -42.12 22.33 -21.40
N LEU A 269 -41.67 22.98 -22.48
CA LEU A 269 -42.11 24.31 -22.89
C LEU A 269 -43.45 24.34 -23.66
N ALA A 270 -44.02 23.16 -23.96
CA ALA A 270 -45.25 23.00 -24.74
C ALA A 270 -46.52 22.74 -23.90
N ASN A 271 -46.40 22.72 -22.57
CA ASN A 271 -47.50 22.59 -21.61
C ASN A 271 -47.77 23.92 -20.86
#